data_AF-A0A9W8B7A8-F1
#
_entry.id   AF-A0A9W8B7A8-F1
#
_cell.length_a   1.000
_cell.length_b   1.000
_cell.length_c   1.000
_cell.angle_alpha   90.00
_cell.angle_beta   90.00
_cell.angle_gamma   90.00
#
_symmetry.space_group_name_H-M   'P 1'
#
loop_
_entity.id
_entity.type
_entity.pdbx_description
1 polymer ?
#
loop_
_entity_poly.entity_id
_entity_poly.type
_entity_poly.pdbx_seq_one_letter_code
_entity_poly.pdbx_strand_id
1 'polypeptide(L)'
;MLYGAYAVADKLYFGLVAQPQIFALFTLVNILQVYWYTYKWRPAKIAGACALLCVSYAGLHIGLWKAEEHAIEHHQKGLVTFLGVLPAVFIAAGFFPEIVVCVKEQSVEMSNFFLVLDILGGTFSTISLAFDHTFDYVASVTYLVVVLLDFVLVFMKLYYY
;
A
#
# COMPACT_ATOMS: atom_id res chain seq x y z
N MET A 1 -1.12 2.61 1.76
CA MET A 1 -1.56 3.67 2.71
C MET A 1 -0.61 4.86 2.71
N LEU A 2 0.67 4.71 3.09
CA LEU A 2 1.67 5.81 3.08
C LEU A 2 1.91 6.40 1.68
N TYR A 3 1.90 5.54 0.66
CA TYR A 3 2.03 5.95 -0.75
C TYR A 3 0.94 6.92 -1.23
N GLY A 4 -0.25 6.91 -0.61
CA GLY A 4 -1.33 7.84 -0.97
C GLY A 4 -1.01 9.29 -0.59
N ALA A 5 -0.27 9.52 0.49
CA ALA A 5 0.15 10.85 0.90
C ALA A 5 1.23 11.39 -0.05
N TYR A 6 2.17 10.54 -0.43
CA TYR A 6 3.19 10.82 -1.44
C TYR A 6 2.58 11.16 -2.80
N ALA A 7 1.65 10.33 -3.27
CA ALA A 7 1.01 10.54 -4.56
C ALA A 7 0.16 11.83 -4.62
N VAL A 8 -0.40 12.27 -3.48
CA VAL A 8 -1.11 13.56 -3.40
C VAL A 8 -0.14 14.74 -3.37
N ALA A 9 0.98 14.61 -2.66
CA ALA A 9 2.01 15.65 -2.57
C ALA A 9 2.68 15.89 -3.93
N ASP A 10 3.02 14.82 -4.64
CA ASP A 10 3.70 14.86 -5.94
C ASP A 10 2.72 14.97 -7.13
N LYS A 11 1.41 15.18 -6.86
CA LYS A 11 0.34 15.35 -7.86
C LYS A 11 0.29 14.23 -8.92
N LEU A 12 0.60 13.00 -8.52
CA LEU A 12 0.54 11.84 -9.38
C LEU A 12 -0.91 11.60 -9.86
N TYR A 13 -1.04 10.84 -10.95
CA TYR A 13 -2.34 10.52 -11.54
C TYR A 13 -3.35 10.01 -10.50
N PHE A 14 -4.61 10.46 -10.64
CA PHE A 14 -5.69 10.14 -9.71
C PHE A 14 -5.84 8.64 -9.43
N GLY A 15 -5.56 7.78 -10.43
CA GLY A 15 -5.61 6.32 -10.26
C GLY A 15 -4.64 5.79 -9.20
N LEU A 16 -3.41 6.34 -9.15
CA LEU A 16 -2.38 5.95 -8.18
C LEU A 16 -2.72 6.39 -6.75
N VAL A 17 -3.48 7.48 -6.62
CA VAL A 17 -4.01 7.94 -5.32
C VAL A 17 -5.21 7.08 -4.90
N ALA A 18 -6.14 6.80 -5.83
CA ALA A 18 -7.40 6.11 -5.52
C ALA A 18 -7.19 4.65 -5.09
N GLN A 19 -6.28 3.91 -5.74
CA GLN A 19 -6.07 2.50 -5.47
C GLN A 19 -5.68 2.22 -3.99
N PRO A 20 -4.66 2.88 -3.39
CA PRO A 20 -4.32 2.68 -1.98
C PRO A 20 -5.44 3.06 -1.01
N GLN A 21 -6.29 4.04 -1.35
CA GLN A 21 -7.40 4.49 -0.48
C GLN A 21 -8.56 3.49 -0.49
N ILE A 22 -8.88 2.93 -1.66
CA ILE A 22 -9.88 1.86 -1.77
C ILE A 22 -9.40 0.61 -1.03
N PHE A 23 -8.12 0.24 -1.20
CA PHE A 23 -7.54 -0.88 -0.48
C PHE A 23 -7.61 -0.66 1.04
N ALA A 24 -7.26 0.54 1.51
CA ALA A 24 -7.37 0.92 2.91
C ALA A 24 -8.79 0.78 3.47
N LEU A 25 -9.81 1.17 2.70
CA LEU A 25 -11.20 1.01 3.07
C LEU A 25 -11.58 -0.47 3.23
N PHE A 26 -11.19 -1.33 2.29
CA PHE A 26 -11.44 -2.76 2.40
C PHE A 26 -10.72 -3.40 3.58
N THR A 27 -9.47 -3.00 3.85
CA THR A 27 -8.74 -3.43 5.06
C THR A 27 -9.48 -3.02 6.33
N LEU A 28 -10.00 -1.79 6.40
CA LEU A 28 -10.77 -1.33 7.56
C LEU A 28 -12.03 -2.18 7.75
N VAL A 29 -12.80 -2.42 6.69
CA VAL A 29 -14.00 -3.28 6.75
C VAL A 29 -13.64 -4.68 7.24
N ASN A 30 -12.53 -5.27 6.75
CA ASN A 30 -12.07 -6.59 7.17
C ASN A 30 -11.72 -6.61 8.67
N ILE A 31 -10.98 -5.62 9.18
CA ILE A 31 -10.65 -5.50 10.61
C ILE A 31 -11.93 -5.40 11.46
N LEU A 32 -12.90 -4.60 11.03
CA LEU A 32 -14.17 -4.47 11.75
C LEU A 32 -14.95 -5.79 11.75
N GLN A 33 -14.95 -6.53 10.64
CA GLN A 33 -15.54 -7.87 10.56
C GLN A 33 -14.84 -8.84 11.52
N VAL A 34 -13.52 -8.82 11.61
CA VAL A 34 -12.76 -9.66 12.56
C VAL A 34 -13.14 -9.33 14.01
N TYR A 35 -13.26 -8.05 14.38
CA TYR A 35 -13.70 -7.65 15.72
C TYR A 35 -15.15 -8.03 16.03
N TRP A 36 -16.03 -8.00 15.03
CA TRP A 36 -17.42 -8.41 15.16
C TRP A 36 -17.58 -9.93 15.29
N TYR A 37 -17.03 -10.69 14.35
CA TYR A 37 -17.27 -12.13 14.25
C TYR A 37 -16.36 -12.98 15.15
N THR A 38 -15.07 -12.64 15.23
CA THR A 38 -14.09 -13.45 15.98
C THR A 38 -14.08 -13.06 17.45
N TYR A 39 -13.91 -11.77 17.74
CA TYR A 39 -13.77 -11.29 19.12
C TYR A 39 -15.11 -10.93 19.78
N LYS A 40 -16.22 -10.91 19.03
CA LYS A 40 -17.58 -10.62 19.51
C LYS A 40 -17.68 -9.34 20.33
N TRP A 41 -16.95 -8.30 19.92
CA TRP A 41 -16.97 -7.02 20.63
C TRP A 41 -18.34 -6.35 20.51
N ARG A 42 -18.71 -5.59 21.55
CA ARG A 42 -19.93 -4.76 21.51
C ARG A 42 -19.81 -3.70 20.40
N PRO A 43 -20.91 -3.34 19.71
CA PRO A 43 -20.91 -2.36 18.62
C PRO A 43 -20.28 -1.02 19.02
N ALA A 44 -20.49 -0.55 20.26
CA ALA A 44 -19.88 0.67 20.75
C ALA A 44 -18.34 0.62 20.81
N LYS A 45 -17.77 -0.54 21.17
CA LYS A 45 -16.31 -0.73 21.20
C LYS A 45 -15.74 -0.80 19.78
N ILE A 46 -16.48 -1.39 18.84
CA ILE A 46 -16.11 -1.46 17.42
C ILE A 46 -16.18 -0.09 16.78
N ALA A 47 -17.23 0.71 17.06
CA ALA A 47 -17.33 2.09 16.60
C ALA A 47 -16.19 2.96 17.15
N GLY A 48 -15.84 2.80 18.43
CA GLY A 48 -14.69 3.47 19.03
C GLY A 48 -13.35 3.08 18.37
N ALA A 49 -13.14 1.78 18.12
CA ALA A 49 -11.95 1.29 17.42
C ALA A 49 -11.90 1.81 15.96
N CYS A 50 -13.03 1.83 15.26
CA CYS A 50 -13.14 2.39 13.92
C CYS A 50 -12.77 3.87 13.92
N ALA A 51 -13.35 4.66 14.82
CA ALA A 51 -13.05 6.09 14.94
C ALA A 51 -11.56 6.33 15.23
N LEU A 52 -10.96 5.56 16.15
CA LEU A 52 -9.53 5.65 16.46
C LEU A 52 -8.66 5.34 15.23
N LEU A 53 -8.99 4.28 14.48
CA LEU A 53 -8.26 3.89 13.27
C LEU A 53 -8.40 4.95 12.16
N CYS A 54 -9.60 5.50 11.95
CA CYS A 54 -9.81 6.58 10.98
C CYS A 54 -9.07 7.86 11.35
N VAL A 55 -9.10 8.26 12.62
CA VAL A 55 -8.41 9.47 13.11
C VAL A 55 -6.89 9.31 13.01
N SER A 56 -6.36 8.16 13.43
CA SER A 56 -4.92 7.89 13.31
C SER A 56 -4.46 7.82 11.85
N TYR A 57 -5.26 7.20 10.98
CA TYR A 57 -5.02 7.17 9.54
C TYR A 57 -5.00 8.58 8.93
N ALA A 58 -6.04 9.38 9.17
CA ALA A 58 -6.13 10.74 8.67
C ALA A 58 -5.01 11.63 9.22
N GLY A 59 -4.68 11.49 10.52
CA GLY A 59 -3.60 12.24 11.16
C GLY A 59 -2.23 11.92 10.57
N LEU A 60 -1.92 10.63 10.36
CA LEU A 60 -0.68 10.21 9.71
C LEU A 60 -0.61 10.68 8.25
N HIS A 61 -1.72 10.57 7.51
CA HIS A 61 -1.77 10.97 6.11
C HIS A 61 -1.57 12.48 5.93
N ILE A 62 -2.25 13.30 6.75
CA ILE A 62 -2.08 14.76 6.74
C ILE A 62 -0.68 15.15 7.21
N GLY A 63 -0.15 14.46 8.23
CA GLY A 63 1.20 14.71 8.75
C GLY A 63 2.28 14.47 7.71
N LEU A 64 2.20 13.35 6.99
CA LEU A 64 3.13 13.01 5.92
C LEU A 64 3.00 13.95 4.73
N TRP A 65 1.77 14.25 4.30
CA TRP A 65 1.54 15.20 3.22
C TRP A 65 2.15 16.58 3.52
N LYS A 66 1.92 17.13 4.71
CA LYS A 66 2.50 18.41 5.11
C LYS A 66 4.03 18.37 5.25
N ALA A 67 4.57 17.25 5.74
CA ALA A 67 6.02 17.08 5.85
C ALA A 67 6.68 17.09 4.47
N GLU A 68 6.03 16.49 3.49
CA GLU A 68 6.50 16.44 2.11
C GLU A 68 6.36 17.78 1.40
N GLU A 69 5.21 18.44 1.53
CA GLU A 69 4.98 19.80 1.01
C GLU A 69 6.05 20.77 1.53
N HIS A 70 6.33 20.73 2.84
CA HIS A 70 7.38 21.54 3.45
C HIS A 70 8.78 21.19 2.92
N ALA A 71 9.07 19.90 2.69
CA ALA A 71 10.35 19.45 2.15
C ALA A 71 10.58 19.94 0.71
N ILE A 72 9.52 19.95 -0.10
CA ILE A 72 9.53 20.46 -1.47
C ILE A 72 9.74 21.98 -1.47
N GLU A 73 9.00 22.72 -0.65
CA GLU A 73 9.12 24.18 -0.50
C GLU A 73 10.52 24.63 -0.06
N HIS A 74 11.17 23.87 0.81
CA HIS A 74 12.52 24.17 1.31
C HIS A 74 13.63 23.57 0.43
N HIS A 75 13.29 23.01 -0.75
CA HIS A 75 14.20 22.36 -1.69
C HIS A 75 15.10 21.28 -1.05
N GLN A 76 14.63 20.63 0.01
CA GLN A 76 15.37 19.60 0.74
C GLN A 76 15.24 18.25 0.04
N LYS A 77 16.01 18.06 -1.03
CA LYS A 77 15.99 16.84 -1.86
C LYS A 77 16.12 15.55 -1.05
N GLY A 78 16.93 15.55 0.01
CA GLY A 78 17.13 14.37 0.86
C GLY A 78 15.86 13.93 1.61
N LEU A 79 15.04 14.87 2.08
CA LEU A 79 13.82 14.57 2.83
C LEU A 79 12.72 14.07 1.89
N VAL A 80 12.61 14.64 0.68
CA VAL A 80 11.70 14.15 -0.37
C VAL A 80 12.03 12.71 -0.77
N THR A 81 13.31 12.41 -1.02
CA THR A 81 13.73 11.04 -1.35
C THR A 81 13.46 10.07 -0.18
N PHE A 82 13.71 10.48 1.06
CA PHE A 82 13.41 9.65 2.22
C PHE A 82 11.92 9.34 2.33
N LEU A 83 11.06 10.35 2.16
CA LEU A 83 9.60 10.18 2.22
C LEU A 83 9.06 9.32 1.07
N GLY A 84 9.69 9.32 -0.10
CA GLY A 84 9.35 8.41 -1.21
C GLY A 84 9.84 6.96 -1.01
N VAL A 85 11.02 6.76 -0.41
CA VAL A 85 11.57 5.41 -0.14
C VAL A 85 10.85 4.73 1.03
N LEU A 86 10.37 5.51 2.01
CA LEU A 86 9.74 4.98 3.21
C LEU A 86 8.54 4.05 2.89
N PRO A 87 7.54 4.44 2.06
CA PRO A 87 6.48 3.55 1.61
C PRO A 87 6.99 2.27 0.95
N ALA A 88 8.05 2.35 0.12
CA ALA A 88 8.61 1.19 -0.57
C ALA A 88 9.13 0.14 0.41
N VAL A 89 9.86 0.59 1.43
CA VAL A 89 10.38 -0.29 2.49
C VAL A 89 9.25 -0.94 3.29
N PHE A 90 8.22 -0.17 3.64
CA PHE A 90 7.06 -0.70 4.36
C PHE A 90 6.27 -1.72 3.53
N ILE A 91 6.12 -1.48 2.23
CA ILE A 91 5.48 -2.44 1.33
C ILE A 91 6.31 -3.72 1.26
N ALA A 92 7.61 -3.63 0.98
CA ALA A 92 8.50 -4.79 0.93
C ALA A 92 8.50 -5.58 2.25
N ALA A 93 8.48 -4.90 3.40
CA ALA A 93 8.36 -5.54 4.70
C ALA A 93 6.99 -6.22 4.91
N GLY A 94 5.93 -5.66 4.34
CA GLY A 94 4.57 -6.22 4.36
C GLY A 94 4.43 -7.53 3.59
N PHE A 95 5.22 -7.74 2.54
CA PHE A 95 5.25 -9.01 1.79
C PHE A 95 5.93 -10.15 2.57
N PHE A 96 6.80 -9.84 3.54
CA PHE A 96 7.58 -10.87 4.23
C PHE A 96 6.72 -11.88 5.02
N PRO A 97 5.75 -11.49 5.85
CA PRO A 97 4.83 -12.43 6.49
C PRO A 97 4.07 -13.30 5.50
N GLU A 98 3.70 -12.74 4.36
CA GLU A 98 2.91 -13.43 3.33
C GLU A 98 3.74 -14.53 2.63
N ILE A 99 5.00 -14.24 2.30
CA ILE A 99 5.96 -15.23 1.80
C ILE A 99 6.18 -16.33 2.85
N VAL A 100 6.35 -15.97 4.12
CA VAL A 100 6.59 -16.95 5.20
C VAL A 100 5.40 -17.89 5.38
N VAL A 101 4.17 -17.36 5.37
CA VAL A 101 2.95 -18.19 5.46
C VAL A 101 2.83 -19.10 4.24
N CYS A 102 3.08 -18.59 3.04
CA CYS A 102 3.07 -19.38 1.80
C CYS A 102 4.07 -20.56 1.84
N VAL A 103 5.29 -20.33 2.33
CA VAL A 103 6.30 -21.39 2.50
C VAL A 103 5.90 -22.38 3.59
N LYS A 104 5.36 -21.90 4.71
CA LYS A 104 5.07 -22.73 5.90
C LYS A 104 3.85 -23.61 5.72
N GLU A 105 2.77 -23.07 5.15
CA GLU A 105 1.49 -23.78 4.97
C GLU A 105 1.46 -24.60 3.67
N GLN A 106 2.51 -24.52 2.84
CA GLN A 106 2.64 -25.15 1.51
C GLN A 106 1.38 -25.02 0.64
N SER A 107 0.61 -23.96 0.87
CA SER A 107 -0.67 -23.70 0.22
C SER A 107 -0.85 -22.20 0.10
N VAL A 108 -1.30 -21.77 -1.08
CA VAL A 108 -1.56 -20.36 -1.34
C VAL A 108 -3.04 -20.11 -1.08
N GLU A 109 -3.39 -19.84 0.17
CA GLU A 109 -4.76 -19.46 0.57
C GLU A 109 -5.20 -18.12 -0.05
N MET A 110 -4.27 -17.35 -0.63
CA MET A 110 -4.59 -16.08 -1.28
C MET A 110 -5.44 -16.28 -2.54
N SER A 111 -6.49 -15.46 -2.66
CA SER A 111 -7.40 -15.50 -3.81
C SER A 111 -6.67 -15.22 -5.14
N ASN A 112 -6.86 -16.10 -6.14
CA ASN A 112 -6.35 -15.89 -7.50
C ASN A 112 -6.78 -14.53 -8.08
N PHE A 113 -8.00 -14.11 -7.76
CA PHE A 113 -8.54 -12.84 -8.24
C PHE A 113 -7.79 -11.63 -7.65
N PHE A 114 -7.40 -11.73 -6.37
CA PHE A 114 -6.65 -10.66 -5.71
C PHE A 114 -5.24 -10.51 -6.31
N LEU A 115 -4.53 -11.64 -6.50
CA LEU A 115 -3.20 -11.66 -7.12
C LEU A 115 -3.21 -11.04 -8.53
N VAL A 116 -4.21 -11.36 -9.35
CA VAL A 116 -4.35 -10.81 -10.71
C VAL A 116 -4.62 -9.31 -10.68
N LEU A 117 -5.49 -8.84 -9.78
CA LEU A 117 -5.77 -7.41 -9.63
C LEU A 117 -4.53 -6.63 -9.16
N ASP A 118 -3.72 -7.21 -8.27
CA ASP A 118 -2.51 -6.54 -7.75
C ASP A 118 -1.45 -6.38 -8.85
N ILE A 119 -1.20 -7.45 -9.61
CA ILE A 119 -0.27 -7.43 -10.76
C ILE A 119 -0.72 -6.43 -11.83
N LEU A 120 -2.03 -6.41 -12.16
CA LEU A 120 -2.57 -5.45 -13.12
C LEU A 120 -2.43 -4.02 -12.60
N GLY A 121 -2.72 -3.78 -11.32
CA GLY A 121 -2.56 -2.48 -10.67
C GLY A 121 -1.10 -2.00 -10.69
N GLY A 122 -0.15 -2.85 -10.31
CA GLY A 122 1.28 -2.55 -10.33
C GLY A 122 1.81 -2.28 -11.74
N THR A 123 1.38 -3.08 -12.72
CA THR A 123 1.78 -2.93 -14.12
C THR A 123 1.24 -1.63 -14.72
N PHE A 124 -0.05 -1.33 -14.53
CA PHE A 124 -0.64 -0.06 -15.00
C PHE A 124 -0.04 1.15 -14.30
N SER A 125 0.27 1.05 -13.00
CA SER A 125 0.93 2.13 -12.27
C SER A 125 2.35 2.41 -12.80
N THR A 126 3.11 1.35 -13.10
CA THR A 126 4.45 1.46 -13.70
C THR A 126 4.39 2.10 -15.09
N ILE A 127 3.42 1.67 -15.92
CA ILE A 127 3.20 2.25 -17.25
C ILE A 127 2.80 3.72 -17.14
N SER A 128 1.88 4.06 -16.23
CA SER A 128 1.42 5.45 -16.03
C SER A 128 2.58 6.38 -15.66
N LEU A 129 3.53 5.91 -14.85
CA LEU A 129 4.73 6.69 -14.50
C LEU A 129 5.72 6.82 -15.66
N ALA A 130 5.86 5.77 -16.47
CA ALA A 130 6.73 5.80 -17.65
C ALA A 130 6.29 6.82 -18.71
N PHE A 131 4.98 7.15 -18.75
CA PHE A 131 4.41 8.13 -19.67
C PHE A 131 4.19 9.52 -19.03
N ASP A 132 4.58 9.72 -17.77
CA ASP A 132 4.43 11.02 -17.11
C ASP A 132 5.49 12.03 -17.58
N HIS A 133 5.16 13.32 -17.53
CA HIS A 133 6.01 14.41 -17.99
C HIS A 133 7.20 14.70 -17.06
N THR A 134 7.09 14.33 -15.79
CA THR A 134 8.16 14.41 -14.78
C THR A 134 8.50 13.00 -14.32
N PHE A 135 9.62 12.46 -14.82
CA PHE A 135 10.02 11.10 -14.47
C PHE A 135 10.51 11.04 -13.01
N ASP A 136 9.66 10.56 -12.11
CA ASP A 136 10.04 10.26 -10.73
C ASP A 136 10.68 8.86 -10.64
N TYR A 137 12.00 8.87 -10.49
CA TYR A 137 12.81 7.66 -10.33
C TYR A 137 12.46 6.89 -9.05
N VAL A 138 12.06 7.57 -7.97
CA VAL A 138 11.82 6.93 -6.66
C VAL A 138 10.52 6.12 -6.70
N ALA A 139 9.45 6.72 -7.21
CA ALA A 139 8.19 6.01 -7.39
C ALA A 139 8.28 4.91 -8.45
N SER A 140 9.04 5.12 -9.54
CA SER A 140 9.27 4.09 -10.58
C SER A 140 9.95 2.83 -10.02
N VAL A 141 11.02 3.00 -9.24
CA VAL A 141 11.71 1.87 -8.60
C VAL A 141 10.82 1.15 -7.59
N THR A 142 10.03 1.91 -6.84
CA THR A 142 9.09 1.35 -5.85
C THR A 142 8.08 0.42 -6.53
N TYR A 143 7.42 0.87 -7.60
CA TYR A 143 6.45 0.03 -8.32
C TYR A 143 7.10 -1.14 -9.03
N LEU A 144 8.31 -0.97 -9.58
CA LEU A 144 9.04 -2.08 -10.20
C LEU A 144 9.34 -3.18 -9.18
N VAL A 145 9.75 -2.82 -7.96
CA VAL A 145 9.97 -3.78 -6.87
C VAL A 145 8.67 -4.52 -6.51
N VAL A 146 7.54 -3.81 -6.44
CA VAL A 146 6.23 -4.44 -6.18
C VAL A 146 5.88 -5.45 -7.25
N VAL A 147 5.97 -5.07 -8.53
CA VAL A 147 5.69 -5.98 -9.65
C VAL A 147 6.59 -7.22 -9.62
N LEU A 148 7.88 -7.06 -9.29
CA LEU A 148 8.80 -8.19 -9.15
C LEU A 148 8.42 -9.11 -7.99
N LEU A 149 8.03 -8.56 -6.84
CA LEU A 149 7.56 -9.35 -5.69
C LEU A 149 6.27 -10.11 -6.03
N ASP A 150 5.35 -9.50 -6.78
CA ASP A 150 4.12 -10.16 -7.22
C ASP A 150 4.41 -11.35 -8.14
N PHE A 151 5.37 -11.19 -9.07
CA PHE A 151 5.82 -12.31 -9.90
C PHE A 151 6.41 -13.44 -9.06
N VAL A 152 7.20 -13.13 -8.02
CA VAL A 152 7.72 -14.16 -7.09
C VAL A 152 6.57 -14.92 -6.42
N LEU A 153 5.53 -14.23 -5.96
CA LEU A 153 4.34 -14.88 -5.38
C LEU A 153 3.60 -15.77 -6.39
N VAL A 154 3.46 -15.33 -7.65
CA VAL A 154 2.87 -16.14 -8.73
C VAL A 154 3.69 -17.41 -8.96
N PHE A 155 5.01 -17.28 -9.05
CA PHE A 155 5.91 -18.44 -9.26
C PHE A 155 5.83 -19.42 -8.10
N MET A 156 5.83 -18.93 -6.86
CA MET A 156 5.64 -19.79 -5.68
C MET A 156 4.29 -20.49 -5.73
N LYS A 157 3.22 -19.79 -6.10
CA LYS A 157 1.89 -20.39 -6.24
C LYS A 157 1.84 -21.50 -7.29
N LEU A 158 2.47 -21.28 -8.44
CA LEU A 158 2.52 -22.28 -9.52
C LEU A 158 3.38 -23.49 -9.14
N TYR A 159 4.37 -23.33 -8.26
CA TYR A 159 5.20 -24.41 -7.76
C TYR A 159 4.48 -25.31 -6.73
N TYR A 160 3.58 -24.75 -5.93
CA TYR A 160 2.81 -25.49 -4.90
C TYR A 160 1.46 -26.02 -5.39
N TYR A 161 1.08 -25.80 -6.65
CA TYR A 161 -0.14 -26.33 -7.28
C TYR A 161 0.12 -27.68 -7.94
#